data_AF-A0A662MTP4-F1
#
_entry.id   AF-A0A662MTP4-F1
#
_cell.length_a   1.000
_cell.length_b   1.000
_cell.length_c   1.000
_cell.angle_alpha   90.00
_cell.angle_beta   90.00
_cell.angle_gamma   90.00
#
_symmetry.space_group_name_H-M   'P 1'
#
loop_
_entity.id
_entity.type
_entity.pdbx_description
1 polymer ?
#
loop_
_entity_poly.entity_id
_entity_poly.type
_entity_poly.pdbx_seq_one_letter_code
_entity_poly.pdbx_strand_id
1 'polypeptide(L)' 'MDDELQGARLLRQGKVKDVYEVEGGEYLLFRFSNRISVFDKVIPSEIPRKGETLCRTSAFWFRKAERMG' A
#
# COMPACT_ATOMS: atom_id res chain seq x y z
N MET A 1 -11.01 11.07 1.40
CA MET A 1 -10.05 10.01 1.03
C MET A 1 -8.76 10.61 0.49
N ASP A 2 -8.80 11.69 -0.31
CA ASP A 2 -7.57 12.41 -0.70
C ASP A 2 -6.95 13.26 0.43
N ASP A 3 -7.75 13.62 1.44
CA ASP A 3 -7.31 14.35 2.65
C ASP A 3 -6.24 13.60 3.46
N GLU A 4 -6.23 12.25 3.42
CA GLU A 4 -5.26 11.42 4.17
C GLU A 4 -3.83 11.50 3.60
N LEU A 5 -3.65 12.03 2.39
CA LEU A 5 -2.35 12.21 1.76
C LEU A 5 -1.86 13.66 1.82
N GLN A 6 -2.54 14.54 2.57
CA GLN A 6 -2.13 15.92 2.70
C GLN A 6 -0.75 16.00 3.38
N GLY A 7 0.24 16.51 2.64
CA GLY A 7 1.65 16.55 3.08
C GLY A 7 2.46 15.29 2.76
N ALA A 8 1.86 14.27 2.14
CA ALA A 8 2.56 13.07 1.69
C ALA A 8 3.27 13.30 0.35
N ARG A 9 4.56 12.95 0.25
CA ARG A 9 5.34 13.02 -1.01
C ARG A 9 5.40 11.63 -1.64
N LEU A 10 4.93 11.48 -2.88
CA LEU A 10 5.06 10.21 -3.61
C LEU A 10 6.54 9.89 -3.83
N LEU A 11 7.01 8.79 -3.25
CA LEU A 11 8.38 8.31 -3.40
C LEU A 11 8.48 7.30 -4.55
N ARG A 12 7.53 6.37 -4.63
CA ARG A 12 7.52 5.33 -5.67
C ARG A 12 6.11 4.83 -5.96
N GLN A 13 5.77 4.78 -7.24
CA GLN A 13 4.59 4.11 -7.73
C GLN A 13 4.96 2.72 -8.29
N GLY A 14 4.51 1.68 -7.61
CA GLY A 14 4.68 0.30 -8.05
C GLY A 14 3.51 -0.21 -8.90
N LYS A 15 3.59 -1.46 -9.37
CA LYS A 15 2.50 -2.09 -10.15
C LYS A 15 1.19 -2.19 -9.35
N VAL A 16 1.29 -2.42 -8.04
CA VAL A 16 0.13 -2.72 -7.17
C VAL A 16 0.12 -1.98 -5.82
N LYS A 17 1.18 -1.24 -5.49
CA LYS A 17 1.31 -0.41 -4.28
C LYS A 17 2.04 0.88 -4.60
N ASP A 18 1.65 1.94 -3.94
CA ASP A 18 2.37 3.22 -3.96
C ASP A 18 3.01 3.44 -2.58
N VAL A 19 4.16 4.09 -2.58
CA VAL A 19 4.92 4.42 -1.38
C VAL A 19 5.08 5.92 -1.32
N TYR A 20 4.68 6.50 -0.19
CA TYR A 20 4.81 7.92 0.08
C TYR A 20 5.72 8.12 1.30
N GLU A 21 6.47 9.21 1.30
CA GLU A 21 7.05 9.77 2.51
C GLU A 21 6.01 10.65 3.19
N VAL A 22 5.92 10.55 4.52
CA VAL A 22 5.05 11.37 5.36
C VAL A 22 5.84 11.92 6.55
N GLU A 23 5.28 12.92 7.23
CA GLU A 23 5.90 13.55 8.41
C GLU A 23 7.37 13.97 8.16
N GLY A 24 7.60 14.71 7.08
CA GLY A 24 8.94 15.21 6.75
C GLY A 24 9.94 14.13 6.32
N GLY A 25 9.48 12.90 6.03
CA GLY A 25 10.31 11.78 5.61
C GLY A 25 10.71 10.83 6.74
N GLU A 26 10.19 11.02 7.95
CA GLU A 26 10.40 10.11 9.09
C GLU A 26 9.74 8.75 8.85
N TYR A 27 8.57 8.74 8.21
CA TYR A 27 7.79 7.52 7.98
C TYR A 27 7.50 7.28 6.50
N LEU A 28 7.35 5.99 6.18
CA LEU A 28 6.87 5.53 4.89
C LEU A 28 5.41 5.08 5.00
N LEU A 29 4.55 5.64 4.16
CA LEU A 29 3.18 5.21 3.98
C LEU A 29 3.05 4.28 2.76
N PHE A 30 2.61 3.06 3.00
CA PHE A 30 2.34 2.08 1.95
C PHE A 30 0.84 2.07 1.58
N ARG A 31 0.50 2.57 0.40
CA ARG A 31 -0.86 2.54 -0.14
C ARG A 31 -1.08 1.28 -0.97
N PHE A 32 -1.94 0.39 -0.50
CA PHE A 32 -2.30 -0.83 -1.21
C PHE A 32 -3.45 -0.53 -2.19
N SER A 33 -3.20 -0.70 -3.49
CA SER A 33 -4.19 -0.37 -4.53
C SER A 33 -5.07 -1.58 -4.90
N ASN A 34 -6.14 -1.33 -5.65
CA ASN A 34 -6.98 -2.39 -6.26
C ASN A 34 -6.41 -2.94 -7.57
N ARG A 35 -5.38 -2.30 -8.15
CA ARG A 35 -4.65 -2.75 -9.35
C ARG A 35 -4.05 -4.14 -9.20
N ILE A 36 -4.07 -4.93 -10.25
CA ILE A 36 -3.47 -6.26 -10.32
C ILE A 36 -2.39 -6.32 -11.40
N SER A 37 -1.41 -7.20 -11.22
CA SER A 37 -0.43 -7.52 -12.25
C SER A 37 -0.33 -9.02 -12.41
N VAL A 38 -0.35 -9.48 -13.67
CA VAL A 38 -0.25 -10.89 -14.05
C VAL A 38 0.72 -10.97 -15.24
N PHE A 39 1.63 -11.95 -15.22
CA PHE A 39 2.69 -12.08 -16.24
C PHE A 39 3.44 -10.77 -16.50
N ASP A 40 3.83 -10.09 -15.42
CA ASP A 40 4.51 -8.79 -15.41
C ASP A 40 3.77 -7.60 -16.03
N LYS A 41 2.53 -7.75 -16.48
CA LYS A 41 1.71 -6.65 -17.00
C LYS A 41 0.68 -6.22 -15.97
N VAL A 42 0.43 -4.91 -15.88
CA VAL A 42 -0.72 -4.39 -15.14
C VAL A 42 -1.95 -4.60 -16.00
N ILE A 43 -3.01 -5.15 -15.42
CA ILE A 43 -4.28 -5.34 -16.13
C ILE A 43 -5.10 -4.05 -16.00
N PRO A 44 -5.75 -3.56 -17.08
CA PRO A 44 -6.59 -2.35 -17.05
C PRO A 44 -7.96 -2.64 -16.40
N SER A 45 -7.97 -3.39 -15.31
CA SER A 45 -9.12 -3.65 -14.46
C SER A 45 -8.69 -3.71 -13.01
N GLU A 46 -9.58 -3.27 -12.14
CA GLU A 46 -9.38 -3.33 -10.70
C GLU A 46 -10.16 -4.48 -10.08
N ILE A 47 -9.64 -5.03 -8.98
CA ILE A 47 -10.40 -5.94 -8.12
C ILE A 47 -10.89 -5.15 -6.92
N PRO A 48 -12.22 -4.92 -6.78
CA PRO A 48 -12.78 -4.15 -5.68
C PRO A 48 -12.30 -4.67 -4.33
N ARG A 49 -11.91 -3.74 -3.43
CA ARG A 49 -11.48 -4.03 -2.04
C ARG A 49 -10.26 -4.94 -1.90
N LYS A 50 -9.54 -5.25 -2.99
CA LYS A 50 -8.29 -6.02 -2.91
C LYS A 50 -7.25 -5.30 -2.06
N GLY A 51 -7.07 -3.99 -2.28
CA GLY A 51 -6.11 -3.18 -1.54
C GLY A 51 -6.38 -3.20 -0.03
N GLU A 52 -7.64 -2.95 0.35
CA GLU A 52 -8.13 -3.00 1.74
C GLU A 52 -7.85 -4.36 2.39
N THR A 53 -8.22 -5.45 1.72
CA THR A 53 -8.07 -6.82 2.24
C THR A 53 -6.61 -7.19 2.44
N LEU A 54 -5.75 -6.86 1.46
CA LEU A 54 -4.32 -7.13 1.55
C LEU A 54 -3.63 -6.24 2.61
N CYS A 55 -4.03 -4.98 2.74
CA CYS A 55 -3.53 -4.09 3.79
C CYS A 55 -3.83 -4.66 5.19
N ARG A 56 -5.08 -5.06 5.44
CA ARG A 56 -5.49 -5.68 6.72
C ARG A 56 -4.75 -6.99 6.99
N THR A 57 -4.59 -7.83 5.96
CA THR A 57 -3.83 -9.08 6.06
C THR A 57 -2.38 -8.81 6.42
N SER A 58 -1.72 -7.87 5.75
CA SER A 58 -0.34 -7.47 6.08
C SER A 58 -0.26 -6.94 7.52
N ALA A 59 -1.16 -6.05 7.93
CA ALA A 59 -1.18 -5.52 9.29
C ALA A 59 -1.37 -6.61 10.36
N PHE A 60 -2.21 -7.61 10.09
CA PHE A 60 -2.35 -8.79 10.96
C PHE A 60 -1.04 -9.55 11.10
N TRP A 61 -0.39 -9.88 9.98
CA TRP A 61 0.85 -10.67 10.02
C TRP A 61 2.02 -9.89 10.60
N PHE A 62 2.15 -8.58 10.36
CA PHE A 62 3.16 -7.74 11.01
C PHE A 62 3.01 -7.75 12.54
N ARG A 63 1.79 -7.53 13.05
CA ARG A 63 1.53 -7.62 14.50
C ARG A 63 1.79 -9.02 15.05
N LYS A 64 1.52 -10.06 14.27
CA LYS A 64 1.79 -11.44 14.69
C LYS A 64 3.29 -11.73 14.74
N ALA A 65 4.05 -11.28 13.74
CA ALA A 65 5.50 -11.43 13.68
C ALA A 65 6.19 -10.65 14.81
N GLU A 66 5.79 -9.42 15.07
CA GLU A 66 6.29 -8.60 16.19
C GLU A 66 6.15 -9.31 17.55
N ARG A 67 5.07 -10.07 17.74
CA ARG A 67 4.85 -10.85 18.97
C ARG A 67 5.72 -12.11 19.07
N MET A 68 6.36 -12.53 17.98
CA MET A 68 7.22 -13.72 17.96
C MET A 68 8.69 -13.40 18.33
N GLY A 69 9.06 -12.12 18.36
CA GLY A 69 10.45 -11.66 18.51
C GLY A 69 11.18 -11.58 17.17
#